data_AF-A0A845ZS09-F1
#
_entry.id   AF-A0A845ZS09-F1
#
_cell.length_a   1.000
_cell.length_b   1.000
_cell.length_c   1.000
_cell.angle_alpha   90.00
_cell.angle_beta   90.00
_cell.angle_gamma   90.00
#
_symmetry.space_group_name_H-M   'P 1'
#
loop_
_entity.id
_entity.type
_entity.pdbx_description
1 polymer ?
#
loop_
_entity_poly.entity_id
_entity_poly.type
_entity_poly.pdbx_seq_one_letter_code
_entity_poly.pdbx_strand_id
1 'polypeptide(L)' 'SNLPLHHRDPFDRMLIAQAMNRSLVLISRDNKFDAYPIQRLWAS' A
#
# COMPACT_ATOMS: atom_id res chain seq x y z
N SER A 1 -12.33 3.69 9.83
CA SER A 1 -12.46 3.15 8.45
C SER A 1 -12.40 4.27 7.42
N ASN A 2 -11.27 4.96 7.31
CA ASN A 2 -11.05 5.90 6.21
C ASN A 2 -9.56 5.87 5.82
N LEU A 3 -9.27 5.26 4.67
CA LEU A 3 -7.92 5.18 4.14
C LEU A 3 -7.56 6.56 3.53
N PRO A 4 -6.47 7.23 3.96
CA PRO A 4 -6.06 8.50 3.39
C PRO A 4 -5.93 8.44 1.85
N LEU A 5 -6.29 9.50 1.16
CA LEU A 5 -6.32 9.53 -0.31
C LEU A 5 -4.96 9.92 -0.91
N HIS A 6 -3.93 9.09 -0.72
CA HIS A 6 -2.63 9.24 -1.38
C HIS A 6 -2.58 8.55 -2.75
N HIS A 7 -3.34 7.46 -2.93
CA HIS A 7 -3.61 6.82 -4.23
C HIS A 7 -5.05 7.05 -4.68
N ARG A 8 -5.21 7.48 -5.94
CA ARG A 8 -6.54 7.60 -6.59
C ARG A 8 -6.93 6.34 -7.34
N ASP A 9 -5.96 5.52 -7.71
CA ASP A 9 -6.20 4.27 -8.39
C ASP A 9 -6.93 3.29 -7.44
N PRO A 10 -8.12 2.77 -7.81
CA PRO A 10 -8.87 1.86 -6.96
C PRO A 10 -8.15 0.52 -6.73
N PHE A 11 -7.30 0.06 -7.65
CA PHE A 11 -6.51 -1.16 -7.51
C PHE A 11 -5.41 -1.00 -6.46
N ASP A 12 -4.68 0.12 -6.47
CA ASP A 12 -3.68 0.41 -5.44
C ASP A 12 -4.31 0.45 -4.05
N ARG A 13 -5.50 1.06 -3.94
CA ARG A 13 -6.28 1.09 -2.69
C ARG A 13 -6.71 -0.30 -2.23
N MET A 14 -7.08 -1.18 -3.16
CA MET A 14 -7.35 -2.58 -2.84
C MET A 14 -6.10 -3.29 -2.33
N LEU A 15 -4.94 -3.11 -2.97
CA LEU A 15 -3.66 -3.70 -2.53
C LEU A 15 -3.29 -3.25 -1.11
N ILE A 16 -3.42 -1.95 -0.81
CA ILE A 16 -3.20 -1.40 0.53
C ILE A 16 -4.13 -2.07 1.54
N ALA A 17 -5.43 -2.16 1.24
CA ALA A 17 -6.40 -2.77 2.15
C ALA A 17 -6.09 -4.26 2.41
N GLN A 18 -5.69 -5.02 1.38
CA GLN A 18 -5.30 -6.41 1.55
C GLN A 18 -4.01 -6.54 2.38
N ALA A 19 -3.00 -5.71 2.12
CA ALA A 19 -1.74 -5.73 2.86
C ALA A 19 -1.94 -5.39 4.34
N MET A 20 -2.77 -4.38 4.64
CA MET A 20 -3.15 -4.02 6.02
C MET A 20 -3.88 -5.17 6.74
N ASN A 21 -4.91 -5.75 6.11
CA ASN A 21 -5.78 -6.73 6.75
C ASN A 21 -5.13 -8.11 6.92
N ARG A 22 -4.09 -8.41 6.15
CA ARG A 22 -3.43 -9.73 6.11
C ARG A 22 -1.97 -9.68 6.53
N SER A 23 -1.49 -8.51 6.98
CA SER A 23 -0.07 -8.29 7.35
C SER A 23 0.91 -8.72 6.25
N LEU A 24 0.59 -8.39 4.99
CA LEU A 24 1.43 -8.73 3.83
C LEU A 24 2.46 -7.63 3.55
N VAL A 25 3.56 -8.04 2.95
CA VAL A 25 4.58 -7.14 2.40
C VAL A 25 4.24 -6.83 0.94
N LEU A 26 4.17 -5.55 0.58
CA LEU A 26 3.93 -5.09 -0.78
C LEU A 26 5.26 -4.87 -1.52
N ILE A 27 5.49 -5.59 -2.62
CA ILE A 27 6.65 -5.35 -3.48
C ILE A 27 6.25 -4.32 -4.54
N SER A 28 6.80 -3.11 -4.47
CA SER A 28 6.49 -2.04 -5.42
C SER A 28 7.58 -0.97 -5.47
N ARG A 29 7.84 -0.46 -6.68
CA ARG A 29 8.70 0.73 -6.92
C ARG A 29 8.09 2.01 -6.39
N ASP A 30 6.76 2.07 -6.24
CA ASP A 30 6.07 3.28 -5.85
C ASP A 30 6.21 3.53 -4.34
N ASN A 31 6.94 4.59 -3.98
CA ASN A 31 7.17 4.98 -2.59
C ASN A 31 5.95 5.65 -1.94
N LYS A 32 4.91 6.02 -2.70
CA LYS A 32 3.67 6.57 -2.11
C LYS A 32 2.98 5.56 -1.19
N PHE A 33 3.23 4.27 -1.39
CA PHE A 33 2.72 3.22 -0.50
C PHE A 33 3.26 3.34 0.93
N ASP A 34 4.40 4.01 1.13
CA ASP A 34 5.00 4.26 2.47
C ASP A 34 4.16 5.26 3.30
N ALA A 35 3.18 5.94 2.69
CA ALA A 35 2.21 6.78 3.40
C ALA A 35 1.08 5.98 4.10
N TYR A 36 1.09 4.65 3.95
CA TYR A 36 0.13 3.74 4.56
C TYR A 36 0.81 2.84 5.58
N PRO A 37 0.07 2.31 6.58
CA PRO A 37 0.61 1.41 7.59
C PRO A 37 0.79 -0.01 7.03
N ILE A 38 1.63 -0.15 6.00
CA ILE A 38 2.00 -1.41 5.35
C ILE A 38 3.52 -1.49 5.21
N GLN A 39 4.07 -2.70 5.12
CA GLN A 39 5.48 -2.88 4.79
C GLN A 39 5.65 -2.91 3.26
N ARG A 40 6.48 -2.02 2.72
CA ARG A 40 6.88 -2.05 1.31
C ARG A 40 8.32 -2.54 1.18
N LEU A 41 8.57 -3.38 0.18
CA LEU A 41 9.92 -3.76 -0.23
C LEU A 41 10.17 -3.39 -1.69
N TRP A 42 11.39 -2.93 -1.96
CA TRP A 42 11.89 -2.70 -3.31
C TRP A 42 13.41 -2.81 -3.33
N ALA A 43 13.96 -3.62 -4.23
CA ALA A 43 15.40 -3.70 -4.46
C ALA A 43 15.75 -2.86 -5.71
N SER A 44 16.76 -1.99 -5.58
CA SER A 44 17.31 -1.15 -6.65
C SER A 44 17.98 -1.99 -7.73
#